data_AF-N0AKV0-F1
#
_entry.id   AF-N0AKV0-F1
#
_cell.length_a   1.000
_cell.length_b   1.000
_cell.length_c   1.000
_cell.angle_alpha   90.00
_cell.angle_beta   90.00
_cell.angle_gamma   90.00
#
_symmetry.space_group_name_H-M   'P 1'
#
loop_
_entity.id
_entity.type
_entity.pdbx_description
1 polymer ?
#
loop_
_entity_poly.entity_id
_entity_poly.type
_entity_poly.pdbx_seq_one_letter_code
_entity_poly.pdbx_strand_id
1 'polypeptide(L)'
;MSPKDLQQLLINKREYLGLTQQDVAEQSDAEITRQYYGMIENGERRPSVDVAKKISNVLGVEWTIFFEINSNQKLLNKNTA
;
A
#
# COMPACT_ATOMS: atom_id res chain seq x y z
N MET A 1 5.57 1.78 -10.09
CA MET A 1 4.86 3.03 -9.72
C MET A 1 5.71 3.86 -8.76
N SER A 2 5.42 5.16 -8.56
CA SER A 2 6.05 5.94 -7.49
C SER A 2 5.34 5.70 -6.14
N PRO A 3 5.99 5.94 -4.99
CA PRO A 3 5.34 5.82 -3.68
C PRO A 3 4.08 6.69 -3.54
N LYS A 4 4.09 7.88 -4.17
CA LYS A 4 2.97 8.81 -4.16
C LYS A 4 1.77 8.29 -4.97
N ASP A 5 2.04 7.59 -6.08
CA ASP A 5 0.99 6.97 -6.88
C ASP A 5 0.29 5.84 -6.12
N LEU A 6 1.06 5.04 -5.37
CA LEU A 6 0.50 3.98 -4.52
C LEU A 6 -0.39 4.58 -3.42
N GLN A 7 0.09 5.61 -2.71
CA GLN A 7 -0.71 6.31 -1.70
C GLN A 7 -2.04 6.79 -2.28
N GLN A 8 -1.99 7.51 -3.40
CA GLN A 8 -3.20 8.06 -4.02
C GLN A 8 -4.16 6.96 -4.48
N LEU A 9 -3.63 5.86 -5.01
CA LEU A 9 -4.44 4.70 -5.40
C LEU A 9 -5.20 4.10 -4.21
N LEU A 10 -4.53 3.89 -3.08
CA LEU A 10 -5.13 3.33 -1.87
C LEU A 10 -6.20 4.26 -1.29
N ILE A 11 -5.90 5.57 -1.21
CA ILE A 11 -6.86 6.59 -0.76
C ILE A 11 -8.10 6.60 -1.65
N ASN A 12 -7.92 6.69 -2.97
CA ASN A 12 -9.04 6.74 -3.92
C ASN A 12 -9.92 5.50 -3.83
N LYS A 13 -9.32 4.31 -3.70
CA LYS A 13 -10.07 3.05 -3.56
C LYS A 13 -10.85 3.02 -2.26
N ARG A 14 -10.21 3.40 -1.15
CA ARG A 14 -10.86 3.46 0.16
C ARG A 14 -12.03 4.45 0.16
N GLU A 15 -11.85 5.65 -0.39
CA GLU A 15 -12.89 6.68 -0.47
C GLU A 15 -14.02 6.32 -1.44
N TYR A 16 -13.70 5.67 -2.56
CA TYR A 16 -14.70 5.13 -3.49
C TYR A 16 -15.61 4.09 -2.81
N LEU A 17 -15.05 3.31 -1.88
CA LEU A 17 -15.80 2.34 -1.08
C LEU A 17 -16.49 2.96 0.15
N GLY A 18 -16.31 4.26 0.40
CA GLY A 18 -16.87 4.95 1.57
C GLY A 18 -16.24 4.53 2.90
N LEU A 19 -15.03 3.98 2.87
CA LEU A 19 -14.34 3.43 4.05
C LEU A 19 -13.42 4.46 4.71
N THR A 20 -13.30 4.39 6.03
CA THR A 20 -12.25 5.07 6.79
C THR A 20 -11.01 4.18 6.91
N GLN A 21 -9.89 4.74 7.38
CA GLN A 21 -8.70 3.93 7.69
C GLN A 21 -8.95 2.90 8.81
N GLN A 22 -9.90 3.18 9.72
CA GLN A 22 -10.33 2.24 10.75
C GLN A 22 -11.09 1.07 10.12
N ASP A 23 -12.03 1.36 9.22
CA ASP A 23 -12.83 0.33 8.55
C ASP A 23 -11.96 -0.64 7.75
N VAL A 24 -10.94 -0.15 7.03
CA VAL A 24 -10.03 -1.04 6.29
C VAL A 24 -9.23 -1.95 7.23
N ALA A 25 -8.77 -1.42 8.38
CA ALA A 25 -8.05 -2.22 9.36
C ALA A 25 -8.94 -3.33 9.94
N GLU A 26 -10.18 -2.99 10.31
CA GLU A 26 -11.17 -3.92 10.89
C GLU A 26 -11.67 -4.96 9.89
N GLN A 27 -11.96 -4.55 8.64
CA GLN A 27 -12.52 -5.45 7.62
C GLN A 27 -11.48 -6.36 6.96
N SER A 28 -10.18 -6.09 7.15
CA SER A 28 -9.12 -6.87 6.49
C SER A 28 -8.83 -8.23 7.13
N ASP A 29 -9.31 -8.51 8.35
CA ASP A 29 -8.91 -9.70 9.14
C ASP A 29 -7.37 -9.86 9.28
N ALA A 30 -6.63 -8.75 9.13
CA ALA A 30 -5.17 -8.75 9.18
C ALA A 30 -4.60 -8.52 10.59
N GLU A 31 -5.46 -8.37 11.60
CA GLU A 31 -5.09 -8.01 12.98
C GLU A 31 -4.17 -6.78 13.04
N ILE A 32 -4.43 -5.79 12.16
CA ILE A 32 -3.67 -4.54 12.10
C ILE A 32 -4.44 -3.40 12.77
N THR A 33 -3.71 -2.40 13.27
CA THR A 33 -4.31 -1.18 13.80
C THR A 33 -4.58 -0.17 12.69
N ARG A 34 -5.49 0.77 12.92
CA ARG A 34 -5.70 1.93 12.03
C ARG A 34 -4.44 2.74 11.79
N GLN A 35 -3.56 2.87 12.79
CA GLN A 35 -2.26 3.53 12.62
C GLN A 35 -1.35 2.74 11.67
N TYR A 36 -1.33 1.40 11.80
CA TYR A 36 -0.56 0.53 10.91
C TYR A 36 -1.02 0.65 9.46
N TYR A 37 -2.34 0.62 9.22
CA TYR A 37 -2.89 0.86 7.87
C TYR A 37 -2.54 2.27 7.36
N GLY A 38 -2.63 3.31 8.20
CA GLY A 38 -2.22 4.66 7.82
C GLY A 38 -0.75 4.77 7.40
N MET A 39 0.16 4.05 8.08
CA MET A 39 1.57 3.97 7.67
C MET A 39 1.76 3.27 6.31
N ILE A 40 0.93 2.27 5.99
CA ILE A 40 0.93 1.64 4.66
C ILE A 40 0.43 2.61 3.61
N GLU A 41 -0.71 3.26 3.86
CA GLU A 41 -1.33 4.23 2.95
C GLU A 41 -0.36 5.39 2.66
N ASN A 42 0.42 5.84 3.65
CA ASN A 42 1.45 6.87 3.48
C ASN A 42 2.78 6.37 2.88
N GLY A 43 2.92 5.07 2.60
CA GLY A 43 4.15 4.48 2.09
C GLY A 43 5.31 4.44 3.09
N GLU A 44 5.06 4.73 4.36
CA GLU A 44 6.04 4.65 5.45
C GLU A 44 6.33 3.19 5.82
N ARG A 45 5.37 2.29 5.58
CA ARG A 45 5.49 0.87 5.89
C ARG A 45 5.05 0.00 4.73
N ARG A 46 5.85 -1.03 4.45
CA ARG A 46 5.43 -2.12 3.56
C ARG A 46 4.76 -3.23 4.39
N PRO A 47 3.55 -3.67 4.05
CA PRO A 47 2.89 -4.79 4.72
C PRO A 47 3.61 -6.12 4.43
N SER A 48 3.35 -7.14 5.26
CA SER A 48 3.69 -8.53 4.90
C SER A 48 2.79 -9.00 3.74
N VAL A 49 3.16 -10.10 3.08
CA VAL A 49 2.35 -10.67 1.98
C VAL A 49 0.94 -11.05 2.46
N ASP A 50 0.81 -11.61 3.67
CA ASP A 50 -0.48 -11.96 4.24
C ASP A 50 -1.37 -10.72 4.43
N VAL A 51 -0.82 -9.68 5.07
CA VAL A 51 -1.52 -8.41 5.30
C VAL A 51 -1.86 -7.72 3.98
N ALA A 52 -0.95 -7.75 3.00
CA ALA A 52 -1.17 -7.16 1.68
C ALA A 52 -2.38 -7.80 0.97
N LYS A 53 -2.47 -9.13 0.95
CA LYS A 53 -3.59 -9.86 0.36
C LYS A 53 -4.91 -9.50 1.03
N LYS A 54 -4.91 -9.49 2.36
CA LYS A 54 -6.06 -9.14 3.18
C LYS A 54 -6.59 -7.72 2.94
N ILE A 55 -5.71 -6.71 2.96
CA ILE A 55 -6.06 -5.33 2.62
C ILE A 55 -6.54 -5.24 1.17
N SER A 56 -5.88 -5.93 0.25
CA SER A 56 -6.22 -5.88 -1.19
C SER A 56 -7.62 -6.43 -1.49
N ASN A 57 -8.06 -7.44 -0.72
CA ASN A 57 -9.41 -7.99 -0.82
C ASN A 57 -10.47 -6.94 -0.43
N VAL A 58 -10.22 -6.17 0.64
CA VAL A 58 -11.11 -5.08 1.07
C VAL A 58 -11.18 -3.98 0.02
N LEU A 59 -10.02 -3.56 -0.51
CA LEU A 59 -9.92 -2.43 -1.43
C LEU A 59 -10.23 -2.77 -2.90
N GLY A 60 -10.37 -4.07 -3.23
CA GLY A 60 -10.59 -4.52 -4.60
C GLY A 60 -9.44 -4.13 -5.54
N VAL A 61 -8.21 -4.43 -5.13
CA VAL A 61 -6.97 -4.19 -5.88
C VAL A 61 -6.08 -5.42 -5.86
N GLU A 62 -5.08 -5.47 -6.74
CA GLU A 62 -4.07 -6.53 -6.68
C GLU A 62 -3.11 -6.31 -5.50
N TRP A 63 -2.80 -7.36 -4.74
CA TRP A 63 -1.89 -7.26 -3.59
C TRP A 63 -0.43 -6.98 -4.01
N THR A 64 -0.05 -7.24 -5.25
CA THR A 64 1.32 -7.03 -5.74
C THR A 64 1.67 -5.54 -5.82
N ILE A 65 0.69 -4.64 -5.88
CA ILE A 65 0.91 -3.18 -5.95
C ILE A 65 1.76 -2.65 -4.78
N PHE A 66 1.65 -3.27 -3.60
CA PHE A 66 2.46 -2.90 -2.42
C PHE A 66 3.96 -3.18 -2.62
N PHE A 67 4.32 -3.96 -3.64
CA PHE A 67 5.68 -4.39 -3.96
C PHE A 67 6.18 -3.83 -5.31
N GLU A 68 5.30 -3.32 -6.17
CA GLU A 68 5.61 -2.71 -7.48
C GLU A 68 6.11 -1.25 -7.41
N ILE A 69 6.55 -0.83 -6.22
CA ILE A 69 7.20 0.46 -6.02
C ILE A 69 8.64 0.36 -6.55
N ASN A 70 8.90 1.01 -7.68
CA ASN A 70 10.23 1.08 -8.25
C ASN A 70 11.09 2.00 -7.39
N SER A 71 12.00 1.42 -6.60
CA SER A 71 12.96 2.15 -5.78
C SER A 71 14.12 2.68 -6.64
N ASN A 72 14.08 3.98 -6.95
CA ASN A 72 15.16 4.88 -7.42
C ASN A 72 16.14 4.42 -8.54
N GLN A 73 16.14 5.21 -9.62
CA GLN A 73 17.17 5.27 -10.68
C GLN A 73 18.61 5.54 -10.20
N LYS A 74 18.82 5.92 -8.93
CA LYS A 74 20.14 6.27 -8.39
C LYS A 74 21.15 5.12 -8.37
N LEU A 75 20.69 3.87 -8.43
CA LEU A 75 21.55 2.67 -8.54
C LEU A 75 21.78 2.20 -9.98
N LEU A 76 21.14 2.82 -10.98
CA LEU A 76 21.38 2.55 -12.40
C LEU A 76 22.53 3.40 -12.98
N ASN A 77 23.02 4.39 -12.24
CA ASN A 77 24.30 5.04 -12.54
C ASN A 77 25.46 4.13 -12.07
N LYS A 78 25.48 2.87 -12.50
CA LYS A 78 26.70 2.05 -12.44
C LYS A 78 27.60 2.53 -13.58
N ASN A 79 28.67 3.23 -13.22
CA ASN A 79 29.92 3.40 -13.98
C ASN A 79 29.80 3.15 -15.49
N THR A 80 29.41 4.16 -16.25
CA THR A 80 29.94 4.29 -17.61
C THR A 80 31.26 5.03 -17.50
N ALA A 81 32.33 4.23 -17.62
CA ALA A 81 33.73 4.49 -17.97
C ALA A 81 34.28 5.92 -17.82
#